data_AF-A0A376B2Y5-F1
#
_entry.id   AF-A0A376B2Y5-F1
#
_cell.length_a   1.000
_cell.length_b   1.000
_cell.length_c   1.000
_cell.angle_alpha   90.00
_cell.angle_beta   90.00
_cell.angle_gamma   90.00
#
_symmetry.space_group_name_H-M   'P 1'
#
loop_
_entity.id
_entity.type
_entity.pdbx_description
1 polymer ?
#
loop_
_entity_poly.entity_id
_entity_poly.type
_entity_poly.pdbx_seq_one_letter_code
_entity_poly.pdbx_strand_id
1 'polypeptide(L)'
;MTVQETESFVIVKHPENPETSVTILKYGATVYSWKLANKEQLWLSDAAKLDGSKPVRGGIPLVFPVFGKHQLDTATANIANANDVKLSKLPQHGLARNSTWEFLGQTKENPPTIQFGLYSEIANKELTSIWDYDFELIYTIELNKDSLKTEIEVSNPAKSDKSFKFNWLFHTYLRIEDIEDTFISNLKGVNVYDQLLKQSYNDVQPVVTFHEEVDRVYKNVREDRDIQVVDKGKPIHTIKRINLPDAVVWNPWVNKSNGMSDFEPKTGFKKMVCVEPGHVHDFIVLSPGSKWKASQILSKDELKYQVI
;
A
#
# COMPACT_ATOMS: atom_id res chain seq x y z
N MET A 1 21.94 17.32 -5.53
CA MET A 1 21.63 16.79 -4.19
C MET A 1 20.78 15.54 -4.37
N THR A 2 21.18 14.45 -3.70
CA THR A 2 20.55 13.12 -3.79
C THR A 2 19.17 13.13 -3.15
N VAL A 3 18.99 13.92 -2.09
CA VAL A 3 17.71 14.17 -1.43
C VAL A 3 17.43 15.67 -1.46
N GLN A 4 16.21 16.04 -1.83
CA GLN A 4 15.72 17.41 -1.81
C GLN A 4 14.39 17.45 -1.07
N GLU A 5 14.36 18.16 0.05
CA GLU A 5 13.16 18.43 0.80
C GLU A 5 12.53 19.76 0.36
N THR A 6 11.20 19.77 0.25
CA THR A 6 10.39 20.99 0.11
C THR A 6 9.41 21.09 1.29
N GLU A 7 8.60 22.14 1.29
CA GLU A 7 7.54 22.30 2.30
C GLU A 7 6.58 21.10 2.32
N SER A 8 6.21 20.57 1.16
CA SER A 8 5.14 19.56 1.03
C SER A 8 5.62 18.17 0.62
N PHE A 9 6.81 18.01 0.05
CA PHE A 9 7.30 16.72 -0.42
C PHE A 9 8.82 16.56 -0.34
N VAL A 10 9.29 15.34 -0.51
CA VAL A 10 10.72 14.99 -0.60
C VAL A 10 10.95 14.29 -1.93
N ILE A 11 11.97 14.71 -2.68
CA ILE A 11 12.46 14.03 -3.87
C ILE A 11 13.78 13.34 -3.53
N VAL A 12 13.90 12.07 -3.90
CA VAL A 12 15.14 11.30 -3.83
C VAL A 12 15.55 10.89 -5.25
N LYS A 13 16.81 11.10 -5.62
CA LYS A 13 17.40 10.67 -6.90
C LYS A 13 18.56 9.72 -6.64
N HIS A 14 18.69 8.67 -7.44
CA HIS A 14 19.80 7.74 -7.29
C HIS A 14 21.13 8.42 -7.67
N PRO A 15 22.21 8.29 -6.88
CA PRO A 15 23.46 9.01 -7.12
C PRO A 15 24.15 8.61 -8.44
N GLU A 16 24.05 7.34 -8.84
CA GLU A 16 24.63 6.85 -10.10
C GLU A 16 23.73 7.10 -11.32
N ASN A 17 22.45 7.39 -11.11
CA ASN A 17 21.49 7.60 -12.19
C ASN A 17 20.40 8.59 -11.74
N PRO A 18 20.60 9.91 -11.94
CA PRO A 18 19.63 10.92 -11.52
C PRO A 18 18.26 10.85 -12.21
N GLU A 19 18.13 10.07 -13.28
CA GLU A 19 16.86 9.75 -13.95
C GLU A 19 16.04 8.71 -13.19
N THR A 20 16.66 8.02 -12.23
CA THR A 20 15.98 7.15 -11.28
C THR A 20 15.67 7.94 -10.02
N SER A 21 14.39 8.08 -9.70
CA SER A 21 13.93 8.97 -8.63
C SER A 21 12.65 8.49 -7.98
N VAL A 22 12.43 8.85 -6.72
CA VAL A 22 11.15 8.69 -6.03
C VAL A 22 10.72 10.03 -5.44
N THR A 23 9.42 10.34 -5.48
CA THR A 23 8.86 11.55 -4.86
C THR A 23 7.78 11.17 -3.86
N ILE A 24 7.91 11.71 -2.65
CA ILE A 24 7.09 11.36 -1.48
C ILE A 24 6.43 12.62 -0.96
N LEU A 25 5.10 12.63 -0.92
CA LEU A 25 4.32 13.69 -0.28
C LEU A 25 4.39 13.51 1.23
N LYS A 26 4.67 14.58 2.00
CA LYS A 26 4.64 14.52 3.48
C LYS A 26 3.25 14.11 3.97
N TYR A 27 2.19 14.57 3.29
CA TYR A 27 0.84 14.09 3.53
C TYR A 27 0.70 12.60 3.15
N GLY A 28 0.37 11.79 4.16
CA GLY A 28 0.28 10.34 4.10
C GLY A 28 1.60 9.60 3.94
N ALA A 29 2.75 10.31 4.00
CA ALA A 29 4.05 9.82 3.52
C ALA A 29 3.91 9.13 2.14
N THR A 30 3.07 9.69 1.29
CA THR A 30 2.58 9.00 0.09
C THR A 30 3.63 9.08 -1.01
N VAL A 31 4.21 7.94 -1.37
CA VAL A 31 5.01 7.84 -2.61
C VAL A 31 4.06 8.03 -3.78
N TYR A 32 4.20 9.10 -4.56
CA TYR A 32 3.28 9.39 -5.68
C TYR A 32 3.96 9.34 -7.06
N SER A 33 5.29 9.22 -7.11
CA SER A 33 6.05 8.98 -8.34
C SER A 33 7.28 8.14 -8.02
N TRP A 34 7.54 7.13 -8.85
CA TRP A 34 8.78 6.39 -8.87
C TRP A 34 9.21 6.19 -10.32
N LYS A 35 10.33 6.80 -10.70
CA LYS A 35 10.89 6.70 -12.03
C LYS A 35 12.10 5.78 -12.01
N LEU A 36 12.17 4.87 -12.97
CA LEU A 36 13.37 4.09 -13.30
C LEU A 36 13.87 4.56 -14.67
N ALA A 37 15.04 5.19 -14.70
CA ALA A 37 15.59 5.79 -15.93
C ALA A 37 14.55 6.63 -16.70
N ASN A 38 13.95 7.61 -16.02
CA ASN A 38 12.89 8.52 -16.49
C ASN A 38 11.54 7.86 -16.85
N LYS A 39 11.39 6.54 -16.71
CA LYS A 39 10.11 5.86 -16.93
C LYS A 39 9.34 5.75 -15.63
N GLU A 40 8.15 6.34 -15.59
CA GLU A 40 7.25 6.26 -14.45
C GLU A 40 6.77 4.82 -14.23
N GLN A 41 6.79 4.39 -12.98
CA GLN A 41 6.45 3.03 -12.56
C GLN A 41 5.09 2.98 -11.84
N LEU A 42 4.65 4.09 -11.26
CA LEU A 42 3.41 4.19 -10.52
C LEU A 42 2.34 4.94 -11.31
N TRP A 43 1.11 4.50 -11.15
CA TRP A 43 -0.03 5.23 -11.70
C TRP A 43 -0.49 6.28 -10.70
N LEU A 44 -0.75 7.48 -11.20
CA LEU A 44 -1.30 8.60 -10.45
C LEU A 44 -2.40 9.21 -11.30
N SER A 45 -3.56 9.47 -10.68
CA SER A 45 -4.64 10.20 -11.33
C SER A 45 -4.23 11.63 -11.64
N ASP A 46 -4.62 12.14 -12.80
CA ASP A 46 -4.40 13.55 -13.19
C ASP A 46 -5.18 14.51 -12.28
N ALA A 47 -6.26 14.03 -11.64
CA ALA A 47 -7.06 14.76 -10.67
C ALA A 47 -6.71 14.43 -9.21
N ALA A 48 -5.63 13.69 -8.97
CA ALA A 48 -5.19 13.36 -7.61
C ALA A 48 -4.95 14.63 -6.78
N LYS A 49 -5.43 14.63 -5.55
CA LYS A 49 -5.18 15.72 -4.59
C LYS A 49 -3.82 15.50 -3.93
N LEU A 50 -2.90 16.43 -4.14
CA LEU A 50 -1.56 16.47 -3.55
C LEU A 50 -1.41 17.62 -2.54
N ASP A 51 -2.53 18.26 -2.17
CA ASP A 51 -2.61 19.42 -1.28
C ASP A 51 -2.95 19.06 0.18
N GLY A 52 -3.11 17.77 0.47
CA GLY A 52 -3.49 17.27 1.79
C GLY A 52 -4.99 17.38 2.12
N SER A 53 -5.83 17.78 1.17
CA SER A 53 -7.29 17.88 1.39
C SER A 53 -7.97 16.52 1.53
N LYS A 54 -7.39 15.46 0.95
CA LYS A 54 -7.86 14.07 1.02
C LYS A 54 -6.75 13.11 0.57
N PRO A 55 -6.88 11.79 0.80
CA PRO A 55 -5.91 10.81 0.34
C PRO A 55 -5.64 10.87 -1.16
N VAL A 56 -4.37 10.67 -1.53
CA VAL A 56 -3.91 10.70 -2.92
C VAL A 56 -4.54 9.55 -3.71
N ARG A 57 -5.04 9.86 -4.92
CA ARG A 57 -5.54 8.86 -5.87
C ARG A 57 -4.41 8.34 -6.76
N GLY A 58 -3.69 7.34 -6.27
CA GLY A 58 -2.57 6.72 -6.97
C GLY A 58 -1.30 6.70 -6.12
N GLY A 59 -0.19 6.26 -6.69
CA GLY A 59 1.06 6.07 -5.96
C GLY A 59 1.00 4.87 -5.01
N ILE A 60 1.44 5.07 -3.77
CA ILE A 60 1.42 4.07 -2.68
C ILE A 60 0.80 4.69 -1.42
N PRO A 61 -0.53 4.87 -1.34
CA PRO A 61 -1.18 5.27 -0.10
C PRO A 61 -0.96 4.22 1.00
N LEU A 62 -0.72 4.68 2.23
CA LEU A 62 -0.48 3.82 3.39
C LEU A 62 -1.79 3.55 4.14
N VAL A 63 -2.11 2.26 4.34
CA VAL A 63 -3.36 1.81 4.98
C VAL A 63 -3.05 1.31 6.38
N PHE A 64 -3.55 2.05 7.38
CA PHE A 64 -3.42 1.76 8.81
C PHE A 64 -4.42 2.60 9.61
N PRO A 65 -5.02 2.09 10.70
CA PRO A 65 -4.87 0.76 11.29
C PRO A 65 -5.92 -0.25 10.79
N VAL A 66 -6.69 0.07 9.76
CA VAL A 66 -7.78 -0.78 9.27
C VAL A 66 -7.78 -0.80 7.75
N PHE A 67 -7.86 -1.99 7.15
CA PHE A 67 -8.09 -2.15 5.71
C PHE A 67 -9.58 -2.18 5.40
N GLY A 68 -9.98 -1.55 4.28
CA GLY A 68 -11.39 -1.41 3.92
C GLY A 68 -12.16 -0.62 4.99
N LYS A 69 -13.48 -0.85 5.06
CA LYS A 69 -14.32 -0.31 6.12
C LYS A 69 -14.60 -1.46 7.09
N HIS A 70 -14.12 -1.36 8.33
CA HIS A 70 -14.44 -2.37 9.33
C HIS A 70 -15.92 -2.30 9.69
N GLN A 71 -16.60 -3.44 9.57
CA GLN A 71 -17.98 -3.62 9.99
C GLN A 71 -17.97 -4.51 11.22
N LEU A 72 -18.69 -4.08 12.27
CA LEU A 72 -18.95 -4.95 13.41
C LEU A 72 -19.93 -6.02 12.94
N ASP A 73 -19.56 -7.29 13.11
CA ASP A 73 -20.51 -8.37 12.92
C ASP A 73 -21.62 -8.24 13.99
N THR A 74 -22.86 -8.08 13.54
CA THR A 74 -24.03 -7.98 14.43
C THR A 74 -24.20 -9.21 15.32
N ALA A 75 -23.71 -10.38 14.90
CA ALA A 75 -23.74 -11.62 15.69
C ALA A 75 -22.71 -11.61 16.83
N THR A 76 -21.61 -10.88 16.68
CA THR A 76 -20.53 -10.76 17.69
C THR A 76 -20.44 -9.37 18.31
N ALA A 77 -21.38 -8.47 18.03
CA ALA A 77 -21.38 -7.10 18.55
C ALA A 77 -21.34 -7.05 20.09
N ASN A 78 -21.94 -8.05 20.75
CA ASN A 78 -21.97 -8.18 22.21
C ASN A 78 -20.64 -8.66 22.82
N ILE A 79 -19.68 -9.11 22.00
CA ILE A 79 -18.33 -9.54 22.42
C ILE A 79 -17.21 -8.72 21.76
N ALA A 80 -17.56 -7.70 20.96
CA ALA A 80 -16.60 -6.82 20.32
C ALA A 80 -15.82 -6.04 21.40
N ASN A 81 -14.49 -6.08 21.33
CA ASN A 81 -13.67 -5.33 22.28
C ASN A 81 -13.68 -3.83 21.94
N ALA A 82 -13.19 -2.99 22.85
CA ALA A 82 -13.19 -1.54 22.66
C ALA A 82 -12.43 -1.11 21.37
N ASN A 83 -11.43 -1.89 20.93
CA ASN A 83 -10.69 -1.60 19.71
C ASN A 83 -11.55 -1.85 18.45
N ASP A 84 -12.27 -2.97 18.38
CA ASP A 84 -13.22 -3.26 17.29
C ASP A 84 -14.21 -2.11 17.06
N VAL A 85 -14.83 -1.64 18.13
CA VAL A 85 -15.78 -0.53 18.06
C VAL A 85 -15.11 0.75 17.53
N LYS A 86 -13.89 1.05 17.97
CA LYS A 86 -13.14 2.22 17.49
C LYS A 86 -12.73 2.09 16.02
N LEU A 87 -12.24 0.93 15.59
CA LEU A 87 -11.88 0.65 14.19
C LEU A 87 -13.10 0.79 13.26
N SER A 88 -14.29 0.37 13.71
CA SER A 88 -15.53 0.48 12.90
C SER A 88 -15.95 1.93 12.62
N LYS A 89 -15.51 2.87 13.46
CA LYS A 89 -15.80 4.30 13.33
C LYS A 89 -14.83 5.03 12.41
N LEU A 90 -13.64 4.48 12.17
CA LEU A 90 -12.68 5.06 11.22
C LEU A 90 -13.21 4.98 9.77
N PRO A 91 -12.82 5.93 8.89
CA PRO A 91 -13.15 5.86 7.47
C PRO A 91 -12.47 4.66 6.81
N GLN A 92 -12.87 4.37 5.57
CA GLN A 92 -12.26 3.30 4.79
C GLN A 92 -10.74 3.51 4.70
N HIS A 93 -9.97 2.46 5.00
CA HIS A 93 -8.51 2.41 5.02
C HIS A 93 -7.81 3.22 6.12
N GLY A 94 -8.53 3.59 7.18
CA GLY A 94 -7.94 4.17 8.39
C GLY A 94 -7.44 5.61 8.22
N LEU A 95 -6.34 5.94 8.90
CA LEU A 95 -5.92 7.32 9.15
C LEU A 95 -4.50 7.68 8.67
N ALA A 96 -3.64 6.69 8.39
CA ALA A 96 -2.25 6.96 8.00
C ALA A 96 -2.15 7.85 6.75
N ARG A 97 -2.90 7.52 5.69
CA ARG A 97 -3.02 8.32 4.45
C ARG A 97 -3.80 9.64 4.59
N ASN A 98 -4.36 9.93 5.75
CA ASN A 98 -5.13 11.15 6.05
C ASN A 98 -4.36 12.12 6.96
N SER A 99 -3.10 11.82 7.27
CA SER A 99 -2.27 12.53 8.24
C SER A 99 -1.00 13.03 7.59
N THR A 100 -0.47 14.18 8.00
CA THR A 100 0.86 14.64 7.58
C THR A 100 1.92 13.97 8.42
N TRP A 101 2.88 13.32 7.77
CA TRP A 101 4.01 12.65 8.42
C TRP A 101 5.19 13.62 8.54
N GLU A 102 5.98 13.45 9.60
CA GLU A 102 7.23 14.16 9.79
C GLU A 102 8.32 13.55 8.90
N PHE A 103 9.09 14.37 8.20
CA PHE A 103 10.29 13.89 7.52
C PHE A 103 11.44 13.81 8.54
N LEU A 104 11.93 12.61 8.80
CA LEU A 104 12.97 12.34 9.80
C LEU A 104 14.39 12.48 9.25
N GLY A 105 14.52 12.73 7.95
CA GLY A 105 15.80 12.92 7.29
C GLY A 105 16.29 11.71 6.49
N GLN A 106 17.50 11.85 5.99
CA GLN A 106 18.24 10.83 5.23
C GLN A 106 19.10 10.00 6.18
N THR A 107 19.04 8.68 6.05
CA THR A 107 19.80 7.72 6.86
C THR A 107 20.97 7.08 6.11
N LYS A 108 20.96 7.14 4.77
CA LYS A 108 22.02 6.60 3.92
C LYS A 108 22.14 7.38 2.61
N GLU A 109 23.35 7.54 2.11
CA GLU A 109 23.62 8.21 0.82
C GLU A 109 23.49 7.28 -0.40
N ASN A 110 23.90 6.01 -0.29
CA ASN A 110 23.86 5.06 -1.40
C ASN A 110 23.63 3.60 -0.94
N PRO A 111 22.54 2.93 -1.36
CA PRO A 111 21.35 3.52 -1.98
C PRO A 111 20.75 4.61 -1.08
N PRO A 112 20.27 5.73 -1.64
CA PRO A 112 19.69 6.80 -0.84
C PRO A 112 18.47 6.30 -0.08
N THR A 113 18.51 6.50 1.24
CA THR A 113 17.49 6.01 2.17
C THR A 113 17.01 7.15 3.04
N ILE A 114 15.69 7.30 3.16
CA ILE A 114 15.05 8.33 3.97
C ILE A 114 13.99 7.73 4.89
N GLN A 115 13.61 8.48 5.92
CA GLN A 115 12.57 8.07 6.87
C GLN A 115 11.49 9.13 7.07
N PHE A 116 10.26 8.67 7.31
CA PHE A 116 9.13 9.45 7.77
C PHE A 116 8.57 8.88 9.07
N GLY A 117 8.09 9.75 9.95
CA GLY A 117 7.47 9.41 11.23
C GLY A 117 6.00 9.81 11.27
N LEU A 118 5.15 8.94 11.85
CA LEU A 118 3.80 9.32 12.27
C LEU A 118 3.56 8.86 13.70
N TYR A 119 3.13 9.81 14.53
CA TYR A 119 2.84 9.60 15.94
C TYR A 119 1.41 10.02 16.22
N SER A 120 0.80 9.45 17.27
CA SER A 120 -0.58 9.77 17.65
C SER A 120 -0.78 11.29 17.85
N GLU A 121 0.24 12.00 18.34
CA GLU A 121 0.22 13.43 18.64
C GLU A 121 0.23 14.35 17.41
N ILE A 122 0.80 13.90 16.28
CA ILE A 122 0.88 14.68 15.03
C ILE A 122 -0.10 14.21 13.95
N ALA A 123 -0.74 13.06 14.16
CA ALA A 123 -1.71 12.50 13.23
C ALA A 123 -2.98 13.35 13.12
N ASN A 124 -3.86 12.98 12.19
CA ASN A 124 -5.14 13.65 11.99
C ASN A 124 -5.98 13.63 13.28
N LYS A 125 -6.15 14.81 13.91
CA LYS A 125 -6.78 14.96 15.23
C LYS A 125 -8.21 14.43 15.30
N GLU A 126 -8.99 14.59 14.23
CA GLU A 126 -10.36 14.05 14.18
C GLU A 126 -10.33 12.52 14.25
N LEU A 127 -9.50 11.89 13.42
CA LEU A 127 -9.40 10.43 13.36
C LEU A 127 -8.74 9.83 14.60
N THR A 128 -7.71 10.48 15.16
CA THR A 128 -7.09 10.05 16.42
C THR A 128 -8.03 10.23 17.62
N SER A 129 -8.98 11.18 17.59
CA SER A 129 -10.02 11.26 18.63
C SER A 129 -11.00 10.08 18.61
N ILE A 130 -11.16 9.43 17.45
CA ILE A 130 -11.98 8.23 17.27
C ILE A 130 -11.20 6.97 17.69
N TRP A 131 -9.99 6.82 17.15
CA TRP A 131 -9.07 5.73 17.45
C TRP A 131 -7.91 6.26 18.30
N ASP A 132 -8.21 6.44 19.58
CA ASP A 132 -7.37 7.06 20.64
C ASP A 132 -6.32 6.10 21.21
N TYR A 133 -5.64 5.37 20.33
CA TYR A 133 -4.48 4.57 20.70
C TYR A 133 -3.20 5.35 20.44
N ASP A 134 -2.22 5.11 21.30
CA ASP A 134 -0.87 5.60 21.09
C ASP A 134 -0.11 4.64 20.17
N PHE A 135 0.68 5.20 19.26
CA PHE A 135 1.42 4.45 18.25
C PHE A 135 2.57 5.29 17.71
N GLU A 136 3.59 4.60 17.19
CA GLU A 136 4.67 5.22 16.42
C GLU A 136 4.85 4.42 15.13
N LEU A 137 4.83 5.12 14.00
CA LEU A 137 5.09 4.55 12.67
C LEU A 137 6.39 5.14 12.13
N ILE A 138 7.33 4.29 11.74
CA ILE A 138 8.54 4.70 11.04
C ILE A 138 8.53 4.07 9.65
N TYR A 139 8.37 4.91 8.64
CA TYR A 139 8.33 4.52 7.24
C TYR A 139 9.67 4.82 6.56
N THR A 140 10.38 3.77 6.14
CA THR A 140 11.69 3.85 5.52
C THR A 140 11.56 3.59 4.01
N ILE A 141 12.08 4.52 3.20
CA ILE A 141 12.11 4.39 1.74
C ILE A 141 13.57 4.33 1.30
N GLU A 142 13.93 3.24 0.61
CA GLU A 142 15.25 3.04 0.01
C GLU A 142 15.10 2.95 -1.52
N LEU A 143 15.71 3.90 -2.23
CA LEU A 143 15.74 3.92 -3.69
C LEU A 143 17.02 3.24 -4.17
N ASN A 144 16.88 2.03 -4.68
CA ASN A 144 17.97 1.29 -5.33
C ASN A 144 18.03 1.67 -6.82
N LYS A 145 19.06 1.17 -7.51
CA LYS A 145 19.29 1.43 -8.93
C LYS A 145 18.16 0.95 -9.84
N ASP A 146 17.54 -0.16 -9.48
CA ASP A 146 16.55 -0.90 -10.27
C ASP A 146 15.29 -1.28 -9.46
N SER A 147 15.23 -0.88 -8.19
CA SER A 147 14.17 -1.24 -7.27
C SER A 147 13.84 -0.15 -6.26
N LEU A 148 12.63 -0.21 -5.71
CA LEU A 148 12.15 0.65 -4.64
C LEU A 148 11.75 -0.25 -3.47
N LYS A 149 12.41 -0.09 -2.31
CA LYS A 149 12.02 -0.74 -1.07
C LYS A 149 11.31 0.25 -0.16
N THR A 150 10.17 -0.16 0.36
CA THR A 150 9.33 0.59 1.29
C THR A 150 9.07 -0.29 2.51
N GLU A 151 9.60 0.10 3.67
CA GLU A 151 9.55 -0.66 4.91
C GLU A 151 8.82 0.13 5.99
N ILE A 152 8.01 -0.56 6.78
CA ILE A 152 7.30 0.01 7.92
C ILE A 152 7.77 -0.66 9.21
N GLU A 153 7.96 0.14 10.25
CA GLU A 153 7.97 -0.29 11.65
C GLU A 153 6.75 0.32 12.35
N VAL A 154 5.95 -0.52 13.00
CA VAL A 154 4.83 -0.13 13.86
C VAL A 154 5.21 -0.45 15.29
N SER A 155 5.17 0.54 16.18
CA SER A 155 5.45 0.38 17.60
C SER A 155 4.23 0.75 18.44
N ASN A 156 3.99 -0.01 19.50
CA ASN A 156 3.13 0.39 20.61
C ASN A 156 4.06 0.92 21.71
N PRO A 157 4.06 2.23 22.02
CA PRO A 157 4.98 2.81 22.98
C PRO A 157 5.00 2.08 24.32
N ALA A 158 6.17 1.99 24.96
CA ALA A 158 6.27 1.39 26.30
C ALA A 158 5.48 2.16 27.37
N LYS A 159 5.17 3.44 27.12
CA LYS A 159 4.32 4.30 27.97
C LYS A 159 2.83 3.94 27.88
N SER A 160 2.42 3.18 26.88
CA SER A 160 1.03 2.82 26.66
C SER A 160 0.57 1.74 27.65
N ASP A 161 -0.70 1.78 28.04
CA ASP A 161 -1.32 0.83 28.98
C ASP A 161 -2.18 -0.23 28.27
N LYS A 162 -2.36 -0.12 26.94
CA LYS A 162 -3.27 -0.94 26.15
C LYS A 162 -2.56 -1.56 24.96
N SER A 163 -2.83 -2.84 24.72
CA SER A 163 -2.58 -3.43 23.40
C SER A 163 -3.55 -2.83 22.40
N PHE A 164 -3.10 -2.66 21.16
CA PHE A 164 -3.99 -2.35 20.04
C PHE A 164 -3.89 -3.40 18.95
N LYS A 165 -4.90 -3.44 18.09
CA LYS A 165 -4.87 -4.27 16.90
C LYS A 165 -4.95 -3.42 15.64
N PHE A 166 -4.31 -3.88 14.57
CA PHE A 166 -4.23 -3.12 13.32
C PHE A 166 -4.05 -4.03 12.10
N ASN A 167 -4.39 -3.48 10.94
CA ASN A 167 -3.94 -3.91 9.64
C ASN A 167 -2.86 -2.97 9.12
N TRP A 168 -1.99 -3.49 8.28
CA TRP A 168 -1.09 -2.71 7.45
C TRP A 168 -1.23 -3.12 5.98
N LEU A 169 -1.26 -2.17 5.06
CA LEU A 169 -1.20 -2.46 3.64
C LEU A 169 -0.57 -1.29 2.85
N PHE A 170 0.26 -1.65 1.86
CA PHE A 170 0.77 -0.74 0.85
C PHE A 170 -0.20 -0.74 -0.35
N HIS A 171 -0.98 0.32 -0.53
CA HIS A 171 -2.00 0.38 -1.59
C HIS A 171 -1.38 0.75 -2.95
N THR A 172 -0.46 -0.08 -3.45
CA THR A 172 0.40 0.23 -4.60
C THR A 172 -0.36 0.24 -5.93
N TYR A 173 -0.39 1.39 -6.61
CA TYR A 173 -0.92 1.56 -7.97
C TYR A 173 0.22 1.43 -8.99
N LEU A 174 0.30 0.28 -9.66
CA LEU A 174 1.32 0.05 -10.69
C LEU A 174 0.85 0.62 -12.03
N ARG A 175 1.72 1.37 -12.71
CA ARG A 175 1.45 1.86 -14.07
C ARG A 175 1.65 0.74 -15.08
N ILE A 176 0.67 0.56 -15.96
CA ILE A 176 0.69 -0.42 -17.05
C ILE A 176 0.25 0.24 -18.36
N GLU A 177 0.44 -0.44 -19.48
CA GLU A 177 0.03 0.10 -20.79
C GLU A 177 -1.41 -0.23 -21.15
N ASP A 178 -1.88 -1.45 -20.96
CA ASP A 178 -3.30 -1.77 -21.13
C ASP A 178 -3.68 -2.91 -20.18
N ILE A 179 -4.69 -2.67 -19.35
CA ILE A 179 -5.19 -3.66 -18.39
C ILE A 179 -5.72 -4.92 -19.07
N GLU A 180 -6.26 -4.81 -20.29
CA GLU A 180 -6.83 -5.94 -21.03
C GLU A 180 -5.75 -6.86 -21.63
N ASP A 181 -4.54 -6.33 -21.85
CA ASP A 181 -3.34 -7.09 -22.29
C ASP A 181 -2.46 -7.54 -21.10
N THR A 182 -2.83 -7.16 -19.87
CA THR A 182 -2.04 -7.39 -18.66
C THR A 182 -2.55 -8.61 -17.89
N PHE A 183 -1.65 -9.37 -17.30
CA PHE A 183 -1.99 -10.41 -16.32
C PHE A 183 -1.06 -10.42 -15.12
N ILE A 184 -1.53 -11.00 -14.01
CA ILE A 184 -0.72 -11.24 -12.81
C ILE A 184 -0.44 -12.73 -12.69
N SER A 185 0.84 -13.10 -12.57
CA SER A 185 1.28 -14.48 -12.39
C SER A 185 1.53 -14.83 -10.91
N ASN A 186 1.79 -16.12 -10.65
CA ASN A 186 2.19 -16.69 -9.36
C ASN A 186 1.13 -16.64 -8.24
N LEU A 187 -0.12 -16.31 -8.54
CA LEU A 187 -1.24 -16.37 -7.59
C LEU A 187 -2.10 -17.64 -7.71
N LYS A 188 -1.81 -18.52 -8.67
CA LYS A 188 -2.47 -19.82 -8.82
C LYS A 188 -2.40 -20.63 -7.52
N GLY A 189 -3.52 -21.24 -7.17
CA GLY A 189 -3.71 -22.12 -6.02
C GLY A 189 -3.85 -21.39 -4.68
N VAL A 190 -3.72 -20.06 -4.66
CA VAL A 190 -3.87 -19.28 -3.43
C VAL A 190 -5.34 -19.14 -3.08
N ASN A 191 -5.66 -19.23 -1.78
CA ASN A 191 -6.99 -18.94 -1.28
C ASN A 191 -7.28 -17.44 -1.41
N VAL A 192 -8.40 -17.11 -2.03
CA VAL A 192 -8.80 -15.72 -2.28
C VAL A 192 -10.16 -15.46 -1.64
N TYR A 193 -10.33 -14.26 -1.10
CA TYR A 193 -11.64 -13.70 -0.79
C TYR A 193 -11.98 -12.64 -1.84
N ASP A 194 -13.03 -12.88 -2.61
CA ASP A 194 -13.50 -11.96 -3.64
C ASP A 194 -14.51 -10.98 -3.02
N GLN A 195 -14.14 -9.70 -2.98
CA GLN A 195 -14.95 -8.67 -2.35
C GLN A 195 -16.20 -8.33 -3.15
N LEU A 196 -16.26 -8.65 -4.44
CA LEU A 196 -17.45 -8.39 -5.25
C LEU A 196 -18.46 -9.51 -5.06
N LEU A 197 -17.99 -10.76 -5.10
CA LEU A 197 -18.82 -11.96 -4.91
C LEU A 197 -19.11 -12.29 -3.44
N LYS A 198 -18.40 -11.65 -2.50
CA LYS A 198 -18.51 -11.88 -1.04
C LYS A 198 -18.29 -13.34 -0.64
N GLN A 199 -17.36 -14.02 -1.29
CA GLN A 199 -17.07 -15.44 -1.05
C GLN A 199 -15.57 -15.75 -1.15
N SER A 200 -15.19 -16.88 -0.55
CA SER A 200 -13.82 -17.42 -0.65
C SER A 200 -13.77 -18.65 -1.54
N TYR A 201 -12.69 -18.75 -2.33
CA TYR A 201 -12.39 -19.91 -3.18
C TYR A 201 -10.87 -20.03 -3.37
N ASN A 202 -10.42 -21.13 -3.98
CA ASN A 202 -9.03 -21.24 -4.43
C ASN A 202 -8.95 -20.77 -5.88
N ASP A 203 -8.04 -19.84 -6.19
CA ASP A 203 -7.86 -19.40 -7.57
C ASP A 203 -7.17 -20.49 -8.39
N VAL A 204 -7.93 -21.17 -9.25
CA VAL A 204 -7.42 -22.26 -10.08
C VAL A 204 -6.89 -21.77 -11.43
N GLN A 205 -7.07 -20.49 -11.76
CA GLN A 205 -6.61 -19.92 -13.02
C GLN A 205 -5.08 -19.89 -13.07
N PRO A 206 -4.45 -20.10 -14.24
CA PRO A 206 -2.99 -20.08 -14.36
C PRO A 206 -2.39 -18.69 -14.09
N VAL A 207 -3.18 -17.64 -14.35
CA VAL A 207 -2.86 -16.21 -14.16
C VAL A 207 -4.17 -15.45 -13.90
N VAL A 208 -4.07 -14.27 -13.28
CA VAL A 208 -5.19 -13.34 -13.10
C VAL A 208 -5.27 -12.41 -14.31
N THR A 209 -6.42 -12.37 -14.99
CA THR A 209 -6.70 -11.45 -16.10
C THR A 209 -7.83 -10.49 -15.74
N PHE A 210 -8.05 -9.46 -16.56
CA PHE A 210 -8.95 -8.35 -16.26
C PHE A 210 -9.85 -8.02 -17.46
N HIS A 211 -11.14 -8.26 -17.33
CA HIS A 211 -12.17 -7.86 -18.31
C HIS A 211 -13.40 -7.22 -17.65
N GLU A 212 -13.31 -6.96 -16.35
CA GLU A 212 -14.34 -6.39 -15.48
C GLU A 212 -13.70 -5.84 -14.19
N GLU A 213 -14.52 -5.35 -13.27
CA GLU A 213 -14.05 -4.95 -11.94
C GLU A 213 -13.45 -6.15 -11.21
N VAL A 214 -12.26 -5.96 -10.62
CA VAL A 214 -11.61 -6.97 -9.78
C VAL A 214 -11.33 -6.34 -8.43
N ASP A 215 -11.71 -7.03 -7.36
CA ASP A 215 -11.44 -6.63 -5.97
C ASP A 215 -11.26 -7.91 -5.13
N ARG A 216 -10.02 -8.41 -5.06
CA ARG A 216 -9.70 -9.75 -4.53
C ARG A 216 -8.57 -9.70 -3.52
N VAL A 217 -8.76 -10.36 -2.38
CA VAL A 217 -7.75 -10.49 -1.32
C VAL A 217 -7.20 -11.91 -1.34
N TYR A 218 -5.99 -12.09 -1.87
CA TYR A 218 -5.25 -13.35 -1.82
C TYR A 218 -4.61 -13.49 -0.43
N LYS A 219 -4.89 -14.59 0.26
CA LYS A 219 -4.51 -14.82 1.66
C LYS A 219 -3.34 -15.78 1.75
N ASN A 220 -2.48 -15.57 2.74
CA ASN A 220 -1.35 -16.47 3.04
C ASN A 220 -0.48 -16.77 1.81
N VAL A 221 -0.24 -15.76 0.97
CA VAL A 221 0.76 -15.80 -0.09
C VAL A 221 2.11 -15.99 0.57
N ARG A 222 2.80 -17.10 0.24
CA ARG A 222 4.13 -17.39 0.78
C ARG A 222 5.09 -16.22 0.53
N GLU A 223 5.95 -15.93 1.50
CA GLU A 223 6.89 -14.81 1.41
C GLU A 223 7.87 -14.93 0.23
N ASP A 224 8.28 -16.16 -0.11
CA ASP A 224 9.17 -16.48 -1.23
C ASP A 224 8.49 -16.50 -2.61
N ARG A 225 7.19 -16.18 -2.65
CA ARG A 225 6.38 -16.13 -3.86
C ARG A 225 6.32 -14.70 -4.39
N ASP A 226 7.08 -14.47 -5.45
CA ASP A 226 7.12 -13.18 -6.15
C ASP A 226 5.82 -13.02 -6.96
N ILE A 227 5.12 -11.89 -6.81
CA ILE A 227 4.00 -11.56 -7.70
C ILE A 227 4.54 -10.77 -8.89
N GLN A 228 4.25 -11.19 -10.13
CA GLN A 228 4.68 -10.46 -11.31
C GLN A 228 3.48 -9.95 -12.11
N VAL A 229 3.53 -8.67 -12.49
CA VAL A 229 2.63 -8.07 -13.48
C VAL A 229 3.30 -8.18 -14.84
N VAL A 230 2.64 -8.84 -15.78
CA VAL A 230 3.18 -9.16 -17.10
C VAL A 230 2.33 -8.49 -18.16
N ASP A 231 3.01 -7.85 -19.12
CA ASP A 231 2.41 -7.24 -20.30
C ASP A 231 3.19 -7.70 -21.54
N LYS A 232 2.48 -8.15 -22.58
CA LYS A 232 3.06 -8.65 -23.84
C LYS A 232 4.20 -9.65 -23.65
N GLY A 233 4.04 -10.55 -22.68
CA GLY A 233 4.99 -11.62 -22.37
C GLY A 233 6.24 -11.17 -21.59
N LYS A 234 6.30 -9.93 -21.10
CA LYS A 234 7.41 -9.40 -20.30
C LYS A 234 6.92 -8.98 -18.92
N PRO A 235 7.58 -9.40 -17.82
CA PRO A 235 7.35 -8.81 -16.52
C PRO A 235 7.67 -7.32 -16.59
N ILE A 236 6.68 -6.50 -16.28
CA ILE A 236 6.85 -5.04 -16.19
C ILE A 236 6.98 -4.56 -14.75
N HIS A 237 6.52 -5.37 -13.78
CA HIS A 237 6.72 -5.18 -12.35
C HIS A 237 6.83 -6.52 -11.62
N THR A 238 7.70 -6.59 -10.61
CA THR A 238 7.79 -7.68 -9.64
C THR A 238 7.60 -7.11 -8.23
N ILE A 239 6.76 -7.78 -7.43
CA ILE A 239 6.38 -7.36 -6.09
C ILE A 239 6.82 -8.43 -5.09
N LYS A 240 7.87 -8.13 -4.34
CA LYS A 240 8.32 -8.93 -3.20
C LYS A 240 7.84 -8.30 -1.90
N ARG A 241 7.75 -9.12 -0.87
CA ARG A 241 7.17 -8.75 0.42
C ARG A 241 7.88 -9.46 1.54
N ILE A 242 7.92 -8.83 2.71
CA ILE A 242 8.40 -9.43 3.96
C ILE A 242 7.34 -9.17 5.02
N ASN A 243 6.88 -10.22 5.69
CA ASN A 243 5.88 -10.17 6.76
C ASN A 243 4.53 -9.54 6.35
N LEU A 244 4.16 -9.69 5.08
CA LEU A 244 2.86 -9.28 4.50
C LEU A 244 2.24 -10.48 3.80
N PRO A 245 1.46 -11.30 4.52
CA PRO A 245 0.96 -12.58 4.01
C PRO A 245 -0.15 -12.41 2.97
N ASP A 246 -0.74 -11.23 2.83
CA ASP A 246 -1.86 -11.00 1.93
C ASP A 246 -1.45 -10.13 0.74
N ALA A 247 -2.13 -10.31 -0.38
CA ALA A 247 -2.03 -9.44 -1.54
C ALA A 247 -3.42 -9.10 -2.06
N VAL A 248 -3.78 -7.81 -2.06
CA VAL A 248 -5.00 -7.35 -2.71
C VAL A 248 -4.70 -7.08 -4.18
N VAL A 249 -5.54 -7.60 -5.07
CA VAL A 249 -5.54 -7.26 -6.49
C VAL A 249 -6.80 -6.48 -6.78
N TRP A 250 -6.63 -5.25 -7.26
CA TRP A 250 -7.76 -4.36 -7.51
C TRP A 250 -7.63 -3.60 -8.84
N ASN A 251 -8.74 -3.54 -9.58
CA ASN A 251 -8.95 -2.61 -10.69
C ASN A 251 -10.42 -2.14 -10.65
N PRO A 252 -10.70 -0.82 -10.63
CA PRO A 252 -12.05 -0.29 -10.51
C PRO A 252 -12.95 -0.54 -11.72
N TRP A 253 -12.37 -0.77 -12.89
CA TRP A 253 -13.08 -0.78 -14.16
C TRP A 253 -13.92 0.48 -14.40
N VAL A 254 -14.80 0.44 -15.40
CA VAL A 254 -15.51 1.62 -15.93
C VAL A 254 -16.39 2.30 -14.87
N ASN A 255 -17.31 1.56 -14.24
CA ASN A 255 -18.35 2.16 -13.40
C ASN A 255 -17.79 2.80 -12.12
N LYS A 256 -16.87 2.10 -11.42
CA LYS A 256 -16.27 2.62 -10.19
C LYS A 256 -15.34 3.79 -10.49
N SER A 257 -14.59 3.76 -11.60
CA SER A 257 -13.79 4.93 -12.05
C SER A 257 -14.65 6.15 -12.33
N ASN A 258 -15.80 5.98 -12.99
CA ASN A 258 -16.75 7.08 -13.24
C ASN A 258 -17.30 7.69 -11.95
N GLY A 259 -17.52 6.87 -10.91
CA GLY A 259 -18.00 7.33 -9.60
C GLY A 259 -16.95 8.04 -8.74
N MET A 260 -15.66 7.93 -9.07
CA MET A 260 -14.58 8.56 -8.31
C MET A 260 -14.24 9.94 -8.90
N SER A 261 -14.58 11.01 -8.18
CA SER A 261 -14.35 12.40 -8.63
C SER A 261 -12.88 12.80 -8.72
N ASP A 262 -11.99 12.10 -8.01
CA ASP A 262 -10.53 12.31 -8.04
C ASP A 262 -9.80 11.33 -8.95
N PHE A 263 -10.53 10.56 -9.77
CA PHE A 263 -9.98 9.59 -10.72
C PHE A 263 -10.13 10.15 -12.13
N GLU A 264 -9.02 10.65 -12.70
CA GLU A 264 -8.94 11.11 -14.08
C GLU A 264 -7.65 10.63 -14.77
N PRO A 265 -7.69 10.39 -16.09
CA PRO A 265 -8.89 10.35 -16.92
C PRO A 265 -9.82 9.19 -16.48
N LYS A 266 -11.11 9.23 -16.80
CA LYS A 266 -12.03 8.11 -16.51
C LYS A 266 -11.60 6.77 -17.11
N THR A 267 -10.83 6.81 -18.21
CA THR A 267 -10.18 5.64 -18.82
C THR A 267 -8.89 5.21 -18.11
N GLY A 268 -8.48 5.91 -17.05
CA GLY A 268 -7.26 5.66 -16.30
C GLY A 268 -7.18 4.26 -15.70
N PHE A 269 -8.31 3.57 -15.49
CA PHE A 269 -8.33 2.18 -15.06
C PHE A 269 -7.61 1.24 -16.06
N LYS A 270 -7.53 1.63 -17.34
CA LYS A 270 -6.76 0.89 -18.36
C LYS A 270 -5.26 0.99 -18.17
N LYS A 271 -4.77 1.99 -17.43
CA LYS A 271 -3.35 2.29 -17.24
C LYS A 271 -2.85 1.95 -15.84
N MET A 272 -3.64 1.24 -15.05
CA MET A 272 -3.30 0.86 -13.68
C MET A 272 -3.72 -0.57 -13.33
N VAL A 273 -2.96 -1.18 -12.43
CA VAL A 273 -3.42 -2.31 -11.61
C VAL A 273 -2.92 -2.11 -10.19
N CYS A 274 -3.76 -2.35 -9.19
CA CYS A 274 -3.31 -2.37 -7.81
C CYS A 274 -2.90 -3.78 -7.41
N VAL A 275 -1.69 -3.91 -6.88
CA VAL A 275 -1.15 -5.13 -6.27
C VAL A 275 -0.60 -4.74 -4.91
N GLU A 276 -1.35 -5.04 -3.86
CA GLU A 276 -1.23 -4.39 -2.57
C GLU A 276 -0.81 -5.40 -1.50
N PRO A 277 0.49 -5.55 -1.21
CA PRO A 277 0.92 -6.43 -0.14
C PRO A 277 0.48 -5.85 1.21
N GLY A 278 -0.10 -6.71 2.06
CA GLY A 278 -0.67 -6.33 3.34
C GLY A 278 -0.77 -7.46 4.35
N HIS A 279 -1.16 -7.10 5.56
CA HIS A 279 -1.69 -7.99 6.58
C HIS A 279 -3.10 -7.51 6.91
N VAL A 280 -4.08 -8.10 6.21
CA VAL A 280 -5.46 -7.59 6.15
C VAL A 280 -6.54 -8.67 6.29
N HIS A 281 -6.20 -9.96 6.15
CA HIS A 281 -7.18 -11.03 6.32
C HIS A 281 -7.62 -11.20 7.79
N ASP A 282 -6.74 -10.86 8.72
CA ASP A 282 -7.00 -10.69 10.15
C ASP A 282 -6.22 -9.49 10.70
N PHE A 283 -6.22 -9.28 12.02
CA PHE A 283 -5.54 -8.17 12.67
C PHE A 283 -4.28 -8.62 13.41
N ILE A 284 -3.20 -7.86 13.27
CA ILE A 284 -2.04 -7.95 14.16
C ILE A 284 -2.43 -7.35 15.51
N VAL A 285 -2.08 -8.01 16.62
CA VAL A 285 -2.24 -7.47 17.98
C VAL A 285 -0.87 -7.13 18.55
N LEU A 286 -0.70 -5.91 19.06
CA LEU A 286 0.59 -5.37 19.48
C LEU A 286 0.50 -4.85 20.92
N SER A 287 1.23 -5.52 21.82
CA SER A 287 1.28 -5.18 23.25
C SER A 287 2.18 -3.97 23.52
N PRO A 288 2.00 -3.25 24.65
CA PRO A 288 2.88 -2.14 25.01
C PRO A 288 4.36 -2.50 24.95
N GLY A 289 5.18 -1.62 24.39
CA GLY A 289 6.61 -1.80 24.16
C GLY A 289 6.98 -2.75 23.02
N SER A 290 6.02 -3.41 22.39
CA SER A 290 6.29 -4.32 21.25
C SER A 290 6.45 -3.54 19.95
N LYS A 291 7.00 -4.23 18.93
CA LYS A 291 7.18 -3.71 17.58
C LYS A 291 6.83 -4.75 16.54
N TRP A 292 6.39 -4.30 15.37
CA TRP A 292 6.16 -5.12 14.19
C TRP A 292 6.78 -4.44 12.98
N LYS A 293 7.38 -5.21 12.07
CA LYS A 293 8.02 -4.69 10.85
C LYS A 293 7.58 -5.47 9.63
N ALA A 294 7.49 -4.78 8.51
CA ALA A 294 7.20 -5.39 7.22
C ALA A 294 7.74 -4.54 6.08
N SER A 295 7.89 -5.12 4.89
CA SER A 295 8.31 -4.34 3.71
C SER A 295 7.70 -4.85 2.40
N GLN A 296 7.63 -3.92 1.46
CA GLN A 296 7.38 -4.16 0.05
C GLN A 296 8.66 -3.82 -0.72
N ILE A 297 9.02 -4.63 -1.71
CA ILE A 297 10.06 -4.33 -2.69
C ILE A 297 9.45 -4.41 -4.09
N LEU A 298 9.58 -3.32 -4.84
CA LEU A 298 9.16 -3.23 -6.24
C LEU A 298 10.39 -3.23 -7.14
N SER A 299 10.39 -4.06 -8.18
CA SER A 299 11.51 -4.17 -9.13
C SER A 299 11.04 -4.58 -10.53
N LYS A 300 11.97 -4.72 -11.47
CA LYS A 300 11.77 -5.32 -12.81
C LYS A 300 12.65 -6.54 -12.99
N ASP A 301 12.25 -7.64 -12.38
CA ASP A 301 12.99 -8.90 -12.49
C ASP A 301 12.66 -9.63 -13.80
N GLU A 302 13.50 -10.60 -14.17
CA GLU A 302 13.18 -11.53 -15.25
C GLU A 302 11.95 -12.38 -14.93
N LEU A 303 11.36 -12.99 -15.96
CA LEU A 303 10.17 -13.82 -15.78
C LEU A 303 10.49 -15.01 -14.90
N LYS A 304 9.77 -15.12 -13.79
CA LYS A 304 9.92 -16.21 -12.83
C LYS A 304 8.54 -16.78 -12.56
N TYR A 305 8.18 -17.83 -13.31
CA TYR A 305 6.92 -18.51 -13.13
C TYR A 305 7.04 -19.58 -12.02
N GLN A 306 6.30 -19.39 -10.94
CA GLN A 306 6.31 -20.26 -9.75
C GLN A 306 5.03 -21.09 -9.73
N VAL A 307 5.10 -22.34 -10.20
CA VAL A 307 3.97 -23.28 -10.28
C VAL A 307 4.02 -24.30 -9.15
N ILE A 308 4.17 -23.85 -7.90
CA ILE A 308 4.17 -24.79 -6.75
C ILE A 308 3.53 -24.13 -5.54
#